data_AF-A0AAN7RHI0-F1
#
_entry.id   AF-A0AAN7RHI0-F1
#
_cell.length_a   1.000
_cell.length_b   1.000
_cell.length_c   1.000
_cell.angle_alpha   90.00
_cell.angle_beta   90.00
_cell.angle_gamma   90.00
#
_symmetry.space_group_name_H-M   'P 1'
#
loop_
_entity.id
_entity.type
_entity.pdbx_description
1 polymer ?
#
loop_
_entity_poly.entity_id
_entity_poly.type
_entity_poly.pdbx_seq_one_letter_code
_entity_poly.pdbx_strand_id
1 'polypeptide(L)'
;MEGDKSKKKLVEVTPGSEVVIDFVLSRKCRANVQLRSLCPASTVAFKVQTSSPDRFLVNPPIGTISPLSAITFQIILKPQHQLPPTYPRSLSDRFLVRTAALDQSDSTAPESINSWLSSRPPGTTQDIKLKVAFVGPSLLHHAVSCGDFDAVRKLVKRRNTILAGLSHEKADSLIQIVASSEHPFDMAKLLVELGLGFCQAGMNVGEDGGDAAGRSIDDAACVDNLRRTEAEESERGEAILTAARRGDLKQLESLIDGVGGTIPTFSDQYGLTGLHAASIKGHTEVVELLIRRGMDLECQDKEGHRPLHLAVEGGSVSTVQALIDLGADVNAATRSGATPLYTAKAMGYEDIARLLEESMAERECQYSYK
;
A
#
# COMPACT_ATOMS: atom_id res chain seq x y z
N MET A 1 4.21 50.48 21.13
CA MET A 1 4.36 50.45 19.66
C MET A 1 5.44 49.42 19.34
N GLU A 2 5.07 48.14 19.33
CA GLU A 2 5.97 47.06 18.94
C GLU A 2 6.07 47.05 17.42
N GLY A 3 7.22 47.49 16.91
CA GLY A 3 7.54 47.45 15.50
C GLY A 3 7.78 46.01 15.07
N ASP A 4 6.81 45.44 14.38
CA ASP A 4 6.92 44.21 13.59
C ASP A 4 8.05 44.40 12.57
N LYS A 5 9.28 43.98 12.93
CA LYS A 5 10.42 43.90 12.02
C LYS A 5 10.18 42.74 11.07
N SER A 6 9.31 42.95 10.09
CA SER A 6 9.18 42.11 8.91
C SER A 6 10.58 41.98 8.28
N LYS A 7 11.25 40.84 8.50
CA LYS A 7 12.58 40.55 7.96
C LYS A 7 12.51 40.67 6.43
N LYS A 8 13.08 41.74 5.87
CA LYS A 8 13.16 41.94 4.41
C LYS A 8 13.76 40.69 3.76
N LYS A 9 13.01 40.09 2.84
CA LYS A 9 13.43 38.90 2.09
C LYS A 9 14.49 39.32 1.06
N LEU A 10 15.70 38.75 1.15
CA LEU A 10 16.82 39.06 0.25
C LEU A 10 16.68 38.39 -1.11
N VAL A 11 16.11 37.18 -1.14
CA VAL A 11 16.08 36.33 -2.33
C VAL A 11 14.73 35.64 -2.46
N GLU A 12 14.23 35.56 -3.68
CA GLU A 12 13.08 34.75 -4.08
C GLU A 12 13.55 33.47 -4.79
N VAL A 13 12.85 32.36 -4.56
CA VAL A 13 13.18 31.06 -5.16
C VAL A 13 12.07 30.64 -6.10
N THR A 14 12.44 30.29 -7.33
CA THR A 14 11.52 29.83 -8.39
C THR A 14 11.89 28.39 -8.77
N PRO A 15 10.93 27.45 -8.89
CA PRO A 15 9.47 27.63 -8.99
C PRO A 15 8.69 27.73 -7.67
N GLY A 16 9.36 27.71 -6.51
CA GLY A 16 8.73 27.88 -5.21
C GLY A 16 9.57 27.29 -4.07
N SER A 17 8.95 27.00 -2.92
CA SER A 17 9.61 26.39 -1.77
C SER A 17 9.77 24.86 -1.89
N GLU A 18 9.35 24.24 -2.98
CA GLU A 18 9.45 22.78 -3.23
C GLU A 18 10.27 22.51 -4.49
N VAL A 19 11.29 21.66 -4.36
CA VAL A 19 12.16 21.21 -5.45
C VAL A 19 11.82 19.77 -5.78
N VAL A 20 11.36 19.53 -7.00
CA VAL A 20 11.05 18.19 -7.50
C VAL A 20 12.30 17.58 -8.13
N ILE A 21 12.70 16.39 -7.68
CA ILE A 21 13.86 15.67 -8.20
C ILE A 21 13.41 14.35 -8.81
N ASP A 22 13.71 14.16 -10.09
CA ASP A 22 13.52 12.89 -10.79
C ASP A 22 14.54 11.86 -10.31
N PHE A 23 14.10 10.98 -9.41
CA PHE A 23 14.94 9.98 -8.82
C PHE A 23 15.05 8.75 -9.72
N VAL A 24 16.30 8.40 -10.04
CA VAL A 24 16.62 7.20 -10.82
C VAL A 24 17.77 6.47 -10.13
N LEU A 25 17.57 5.18 -9.88
CA LEU A 25 18.60 4.32 -9.29
C LEU A 25 19.85 4.28 -10.18
N SER A 26 21.01 4.24 -9.54
CA SER A 26 22.34 4.16 -10.15
C SER A 26 22.67 5.30 -11.13
N ARG A 27 21.94 6.43 -11.08
CA ARG A 27 22.22 7.63 -11.90
C ARG A 27 22.31 8.89 -11.05
N LYS A 28 23.06 9.89 -11.55
CA LYS A 28 23.10 11.24 -10.95
C LYS A 28 21.76 11.92 -11.22
N CYS A 29 21.00 12.21 -10.17
CA CYS A 29 19.75 12.95 -10.27
C CYS A 29 20.03 14.44 -10.18
N ARG A 30 19.35 15.27 -10.98
CA ARG A 30 19.60 16.72 -11.04
C ARG A 30 18.30 17.48 -10.90
N ALA A 31 18.34 18.63 -10.25
CA ALA A 31 17.25 19.59 -10.24
C ALA A 31 17.78 21.01 -10.41
N ASN A 32 17.10 21.79 -11.25
CA ASN A 32 17.42 23.19 -11.47
C ASN A 32 16.66 24.04 -10.45
N VAL A 33 17.35 24.95 -9.78
CA VAL A 33 16.74 25.92 -8.87
C VAL A 33 17.19 27.31 -9.30
N GLN A 34 16.22 28.22 -9.40
CA GLN A 34 16.50 29.62 -9.71
C GLN A 34 16.36 30.47 -8.46
N LEU A 35 17.36 31.30 -8.19
CA LEU A 35 17.34 32.31 -7.14
C LEU A 35 17.33 33.69 -7.78
N ARG A 36 16.39 34.53 -7.37
CA ARG A 36 16.28 35.93 -7.79
C ARG A 36 16.62 36.85 -6.63
N SER A 37 17.59 37.73 -6.81
CA SER A 37 17.90 38.78 -5.84
C SER A 37 16.80 39.83 -5.83
N LEU A 38 16.30 40.17 -4.64
CA LEU A 38 15.37 41.27 -4.40
C LEU A 38 16.10 42.54 -3.95
N CYS A 39 17.43 42.49 -3.82
CA CYS A 39 18.24 43.61 -3.39
C CYS A 39 18.55 44.54 -4.58
N PRO A 40 18.27 45.86 -4.47
CA PRO A 40 18.49 46.81 -5.56
C PRO A 40 19.95 47.26 -5.71
N ALA A 41 20.76 47.21 -4.65
CA ALA A 41 22.12 47.78 -4.64
C ALA A 41 23.22 46.80 -4.21
N SER A 42 22.87 45.68 -3.56
CA SER A 42 23.85 44.76 -2.98
C SER A 42 23.82 43.40 -3.67
N THR A 43 25.01 42.86 -3.94
CA THR A 43 25.18 41.47 -4.38
C THR A 43 24.85 40.53 -3.24
N VAL A 44 24.20 39.41 -3.53
CA VAL A 44 23.83 38.41 -2.51
C VAL A 44 24.67 37.16 -2.72
N ALA A 45 25.45 36.76 -1.72
CA ALA A 45 26.12 35.47 -1.71
C ALA A 45 25.15 34.37 -1.23
N PHE A 46 25.26 33.18 -1.81
CA PHE A 46 24.45 32.03 -1.41
C PHE A 46 25.30 30.75 -1.31
N LYS A 47 24.88 29.86 -0.40
CA LYS A 47 25.41 28.50 -0.26
C LYS A 47 24.27 27.53 0.00
N VAL A 48 24.26 26.42 -0.74
CA VAL A 48 23.33 25.32 -0.50
C VAL A 48 23.92 24.34 0.51
N GLN A 49 23.15 24.02 1.53
CA GLN A 49 23.50 23.06 2.58
C GLN A 49 22.38 22.02 2.71
N THR A 50 22.73 20.86 3.26
CA THR A 50 21.79 19.79 3.64
C THR A 50 22.12 19.31 5.03
N SER A 51 21.17 18.63 5.67
CA SER A 51 21.41 17.85 6.89
C SER A 51 22.43 16.71 6.70
N SER A 52 22.73 16.28 5.46
CA SER A 52 23.68 15.19 5.18
C SER A 52 24.45 15.41 3.85
N PRO A 53 25.36 16.40 3.79
CA PRO A 53 25.98 16.85 2.53
C PRO A 53 26.86 15.78 1.90
N ASP A 54 27.65 15.07 2.71
CA ASP A 54 28.63 14.09 2.22
C ASP A 54 28.00 12.82 1.67
N ARG A 55 26.75 12.55 2.05
CA ARG A 55 26.02 11.34 1.64
C ARG A 55 25.19 11.57 0.37
N PHE A 56 24.83 12.81 0.04
CA PHE A 56 23.81 13.08 -0.99
C PHE A 56 24.19 14.10 -2.06
N LEU A 57 24.96 15.15 -1.77
CA LEU A 57 25.28 16.17 -2.78
C LEU A 57 26.62 15.92 -3.45
N VAL A 58 26.65 16.11 -4.77
CA VAL A 58 27.89 16.29 -5.52
C VAL A 58 28.18 17.79 -5.55
N ASN A 59 29.21 18.24 -4.82
CA ASN A 59 29.67 19.63 -4.74
C ASN A 59 28.53 20.65 -4.47
N PRO A 60 28.29 21.05 -3.20
CA PRO A 60 27.21 21.98 -2.88
C PRO A 60 27.34 23.29 -3.66
N PRO A 61 26.28 23.74 -4.37
CA PRO A 61 26.30 24.98 -5.12
C PRO A 61 26.62 26.19 -4.23
N ILE A 62 27.59 26.99 -4.66
CA ILE A 62 27.99 28.22 -4.00
C ILE A 62 28.26 29.30 -5.05
N GLY A 63 27.87 30.55 -4.77
CA GLY A 63 28.07 31.65 -5.70
C GLY A 63 27.47 32.96 -5.22
N THR A 64 27.44 33.93 -6.14
CA THR A 64 26.89 35.26 -5.91
C THR A 64 25.79 35.59 -6.92
N ILE A 65 24.86 36.44 -6.51
CA ILE A 65 23.74 36.92 -7.31
C ILE A 65 23.85 38.43 -7.39
N SER A 66 23.99 38.96 -8.59
CA SER A 66 24.02 40.41 -8.81
C SER A 66 22.68 41.07 -8.40
N PRO A 67 22.68 42.36 -8.06
CA PRO A 67 21.46 43.09 -7.69
C PRO A 67 20.37 42.95 -8.75
N LEU A 68 19.12 42.70 -8.32
CA LEU A 68 17.94 42.51 -9.18
C LEU A 68 18.07 41.43 -10.28
N SER A 69 19.10 40.59 -10.24
CA SER A 69 19.35 39.52 -11.20
C SER A 69 18.87 38.15 -10.69
N ALA A 70 18.80 37.18 -11.58
CA ALA A 70 18.50 35.80 -11.24
C ALA A 70 19.65 34.87 -11.68
N ILE A 71 19.97 33.90 -10.83
CA ILE A 71 20.91 32.82 -11.14
C ILE A 71 20.19 31.47 -11.09
N THR A 72 20.56 30.57 -12.01
CA THR A 72 20.10 29.18 -11.97
C THR A 72 21.27 28.29 -11.61
N PHE A 73 21.09 27.40 -10.64
CA PHE A 73 22.10 26.39 -10.30
C PHE A 73 21.48 24.99 -10.27
N GLN A 74 22.34 23.99 -10.36
CA GLN A 74 21.93 22.58 -10.33
C GLN A 74 22.23 21.95 -8.99
N ILE A 75 21.21 21.37 -8.38
CA ILE A 75 21.36 20.44 -7.26
C ILE A 75 21.61 19.06 -7.85
N ILE A 76 22.80 18.50 -7.63
CA ILE A 76 23.18 17.18 -8.16
C ILE A 76 23.28 16.19 -7.00
N LEU A 77 22.49 15.11 -7.09
CA LEU A 77 22.54 14.01 -6.14
C LEU A 77 23.53 12.93 -6.56
N LYS A 78 24.24 12.36 -5.58
CA LYS A 78 25.08 11.17 -5.76
C LYS A 78 24.21 9.98 -6.20
N PRO A 79 24.69 9.13 -7.13
CA PRO A 79 23.99 7.91 -7.51
C PRO A 79 23.71 7.03 -6.29
N GLN A 80 22.48 6.52 -6.18
CA GLN A 80 22.09 5.58 -5.12
C GLN A 80 21.79 4.22 -5.75
N HIS A 81 22.35 3.16 -5.18
CA HIS A 81 22.17 1.79 -5.70
C HIS A 81 20.97 1.06 -5.09
N GLN A 82 20.48 1.51 -3.94
CA GLN A 82 19.34 0.92 -3.23
C GLN A 82 18.41 2.03 -2.71
N LEU A 83 17.11 1.71 -2.66
CA LEU A 83 16.13 2.55 -1.97
C LEU A 83 16.31 2.36 -0.45
N PRO A 84 16.50 3.43 0.33
CA PRO A 84 16.53 3.32 1.79
C PRO A 84 15.22 2.72 2.32
N PRO A 85 15.24 1.96 3.42
CA PRO A 85 14.02 1.39 4.01
C PRO A 85 13.03 2.46 4.50
N THR A 86 13.50 3.69 4.71
CA THR A 86 12.67 4.83 5.10
C THR A 86 12.12 5.61 3.91
N TYR A 87 12.18 5.06 2.69
CA TYR A 87 11.82 5.78 1.47
C TYR A 87 10.33 5.62 1.08
N PRO A 88 9.61 6.67 0.63
CA PRO A 88 10.04 8.06 0.50
C PRO A 88 10.31 8.69 1.87
N ARG A 89 11.52 9.24 2.04
CA ARG A 89 11.99 9.74 3.33
C ARG A 89 11.02 10.73 3.95
N SER A 90 10.96 10.66 5.28
CA SER A 90 10.27 11.59 6.18
C SER A 90 10.19 13.02 5.64
N LEU A 91 9.09 13.72 5.98
CA LEU A 91 8.73 15.13 5.69
C LEU A 91 9.81 16.21 6.01
N SER A 92 11.00 15.78 6.40
CA SER A 92 12.07 16.56 7.01
C SER A 92 13.29 16.80 6.12
N ASP A 93 13.40 16.14 4.95
CA ASP A 93 14.49 16.40 4.01
C ASP A 93 14.32 17.80 3.41
N ARG A 94 15.23 18.71 3.80
CA ARG A 94 15.20 20.12 3.43
C ARG A 94 16.59 20.53 2.95
N PHE A 95 16.67 21.14 1.77
CA PHE A 95 17.86 21.94 1.43
C PHE A 95 17.76 23.27 2.16
N LEU A 96 18.87 23.73 2.70
CA LEU A 96 19.00 25.04 3.30
C LEU A 96 19.82 25.91 2.35
N VAL A 97 19.21 26.95 1.80
CA VAL A 97 19.94 27.97 1.06
C VAL A 97 20.24 29.10 2.03
N ARG A 98 21.49 29.19 2.46
CA ARG A 98 21.97 30.28 3.30
C ARG A 98 22.38 31.44 2.39
N THR A 99 21.77 32.61 2.59
CA THR A 99 22.04 33.82 1.81
C THR A 99 22.48 34.97 2.71
N ALA A 100 23.32 35.85 2.18
CA ALA A 100 23.73 37.08 2.87
C ALA A 100 24.12 38.15 1.84
N ALA A 101 23.82 39.42 2.15
CA ALA A 101 24.28 40.55 1.33
C ALA A 101 25.80 40.73 1.50
N LEU A 102 26.50 40.87 0.38
CA LEU A 102 27.93 41.10 0.26
C LEU A 102 28.19 42.61 0.22
N ASP A 103 29.14 43.09 1.02
CA ASP A 103 29.62 44.47 0.97
C ASP A 103 30.78 44.59 -0.03
N GLN A 104 30.99 45.76 -0.63
CA GLN A 104 31.83 45.98 -1.81
C GLN A 104 33.32 45.56 -1.68
N SER A 105 33.78 45.17 -0.49
CA SER A 105 35.16 44.77 -0.19
C SER A 105 35.44 43.26 -0.27
N ASP A 106 34.43 42.41 -0.42
CA ASP A 106 34.60 40.97 -0.27
C ASP A 106 34.89 40.24 -1.61
N SER A 107 35.87 39.34 -1.59
CA SER A 107 36.27 38.53 -2.75
C SER A 107 35.16 37.58 -3.22
N THR A 108 34.99 37.44 -4.53
CA THR A 108 33.95 36.62 -5.18
C THR A 108 34.33 35.15 -5.37
N ALA A 109 35.49 34.73 -4.87
CA ALA A 109 35.95 33.34 -5.00
C ALA A 109 35.11 32.37 -4.15
N PRO A 110 34.76 31.17 -4.66
CA PRO A 110 33.85 30.23 -4.00
C PRO A 110 34.36 29.74 -2.63
N GLU A 111 35.67 29.52 -2.47
CA GLU A 111 36.25 29.12 -1.18
C GLU A 111 36.20 30.26 -0.16
N SER A 112 36.42 31.49 -0.60
CA SER A 112 36.31 32.69 0.23
C SER A 112 34.88 32.91 0.70
N ILE A 113 33.88 32.72 -0.18
CA ILE A 113 32.45 32.82 0.17
C ILE A 113 32.06 31.77 1.20
N ASN A 114 32.61 30.55 1.10
CA ASN A 114 32.32 29.48 2.03
C ASN A 114 32.84 29.79 3.46
N SER A 115 34.08 30.25 3.54
CA SER A 115 34.69 30.69 4.80
C SER A 115 33.93 31.90 5.38
N TRP A 116 33.61 32.87 4.52
CA TRP A 116 32.92 34.11 4.88
C TRP A 116 31.49 33.88 5.38
N LEU A 117 30.70 33.04 4.72
CA LEU A 117 29.35 32.67 5.18
C LEU A 117 29.38 31.90 6.51
N SER A 118 30.49 31.19 6.79
CA SER A 118 30.65 30.42 8.03
C SER A 118 31.14 31.27 9.21
N SER A 119 31.80 32.40 8.95
CA SER A 119 32.30 33.33 9.98
C SER A 119 31.29 34.42 10.40
N ARG A 120 30.11 34.51 9.76
CA ARG A 120 29.10 35.54 10.08
C ARG A 120 28.31 35.22 11.36
N PRO A 121 27.97 36.26 12.16
CA PRO A 121 27.15 36.08 13.36
C PRO A 121 25.69 35.72 13.02
N PRO A 122 25.02 34.91 13.88
CA PRO A 122 23.63 34.52 13.69
C PRO A 122 22.71 35.75 13.71
N GLY A 123 21.94 35.93 12.63
CA GLY A 123 21.03 37.06 12.45
C GLY A 123 21.34 37.94 11.23
N THR A 124 22.56 37.84 10.68
CA THR A 124 22.94 38.54 9.42
C THR A 124 22.75 37.67 8.17
N THR A 125 22.57 36.38 8.35
CA THR A 125 22.29 35.41 7.28
C THR A 125 20.80 35.09 7.24
N GLN A 126 20.26 34.95 6.02
CA GLN A 126 18.91 34.48 5.79
C GLN A 126 18.95 33.03 5.30
N ASP A 127 18.31 32.14 6.06
CA ASP A 127 18.25 30.72 5.74
C ASP A 127 16.89 30.40 5.09
N ILE A 128 16.90 30.01 3.81
CA ILE A 128 15.70 29.60 3.07
C ILE A 128 15.62 28.08 3.07
N LYS A 129 14.51 27.54 3.56
CA LYS A 129 14.25 26.08 3.59
C LYS A 129 13.53 25.67 2.31
N LEU A 130 14.16 24.83 1.51
CA LEU A 130 13.55 24.20 0.35
C LEU A 130 13.11 22.79 0.73
N LYS A 131 11.82 22.49 0.54
CA LYS A 131 11.29 21.13 0.63
C LYS A 131 11.75 20.35 -0.59
N VAL A 132 12.15 19.10 -0.41
CA VAL A 132 12.56 18.23 -1.51
C VAL A 132 11.49 17.18 -1.71
N ALA A 133 10.96 17.10 -2.92
CA ALA A 133 10.07 16.05 -3.33
C ALA A 133 10.76 15.17 -4.35
N PHE A 134 10.97 13.91 -4.00
CA PHE A 134 11.49 12.95 -4.94
C PHE A 134 10.36 12.29 -5.69
N VAL A 135 10.56 12.14 -6.99
CA VAL A 135 9.53 11.65 -7.90
C VAL A 135 10.20 10.74 -8.92
N GLY A 136 9.58 9.62 -9.30
CA GLY A 136 10.13 8.75 -10.34
C GLY A 136 9.52 7.35 -10.39
N PRO A 137 9.71 6.61 -11.50
CA PRO A 137 9.13 5.28 -11.70
C PRO A 137 9.55 4.26 -10.63
N SER A 138 10.83 4.25 -10.24
CA SER A 138 11.32 3.30 -9.22
C SER A 138 10.73 3.58 -7.84
N LEU A 139 10.40 4.84 -7.55
CA LEU A 139 9.75 5.22 -6.30
C LEU A 139 8.28 4.85 -6.30
N LEU A 140 7.62 5.04 -7.43
CA LEU A 140 6.24 4.62 -7.63
C LEU A 140 6.13 3.10 -7.42
N HIS A 141 7.00 2.33 -8.05
CA HIS A 141 7.04 0.87 -7.91
C HIS A 141 7.24 0.41 -6.46
N HIS A 142 8.11 1.09 -5.71
CA HIS A 142 8.30 0.82 -4.28
C HIS A 142 7.09 1.21 -3.44
N ALA A 143 6.51 2.39 -3.67
CA ALA A 143 5.33 2.85 -2.95
C ALA A 143 4.13 1.91 -3.17
N VAL A 144 3.95 1.42 -4.41
CA VAL A 144 2.95 0.41 -4.75
C VAL A 144 3.25 -0.92 -4.04
N SER A 145 4.50 -1.38 -4.06
CA SER A 145 4.92 -2.60 -3.35
C SER A 145 4.73 -2.52 -1.82
N CYS A 146 4.78 -1.33 -1.24
CA CYS A 146 4.54 -1.10 0.18
C CYS A 146 3.06 -0.85 0.52
N GLY A 147 2.17 -0.77 -0.48
CA GLY A 147 0.75 -0.45 -0.27
C GLY A 147 0.48 0.99 0.18
N ASP A 148 1.42 1.93 -0.03
CA ASP A 148 1.26 3.32 0.42
C ASP A 148 0.51 4.18 -0.62
N PHE A 149 -0.82 4.18 -0.51
CA PHE A 149 -1.72 4.97 -1.35
C PHE A 149 -1.43 6.47 -1.35
N ASP A 150 -1.04 7.01 -0.19
CA ASP A 150 -0.78 8.44 -0.03
C ASP A 150 0.51 8.84 -0.72
N ALA A 151 1.55 8.01 -0.64
CA ALA A 151 2.78 8.22 -1.37
C ALA A 151 2.55 8.14 -2.88
N VAL A 152 1.79 7.15 -3.37
CA VAL A 152 1.41 7.03 -4.79
C VAL A 152 0.68 8.28 -5.26
N ARG A 153 -0.35 8.73 -4.54
CA ARG A 153 -1.11 9.94 -4.89
C ARG A 153 -0.21 11.19 -4.91
N LYS A 154 0.69 11.34 -3.93
CA LYS A 154 1.63 12.48 -3.88
C LYS A 154 2.64 12.45 -5.02
N LEU A 155 3.14 11.27 -5.39
CA LEU A 155 4.11 11.10 -6.49
C LEU A 155 3.47 11.49 -7.83
N VAL A 156 2.28 10.97 -8.12
CA VAL A 156 1.62 11.23 -9.41
C VAL A 156 1.07 12.66 -9.49
N LYS A 157 0.50 13.20 -8.40
CA LYS A 157 0.08 14.62 -8.38
C LYS A 157 1.23 15.58 -8.69
N ARG A 158 2.43 15.30 -8.19
CA ARG A 158 3.62 16.13 -8.43
C ARG A 158 4.16 15.97 -9.83
N ARG A 159 3.96 14.82 -10.47
CA ARG A 159 4.39 14.58 -11.85
C ARG A 159 3.51 13.53 -12.52
N ASN A 160 2.48 14.00 -13.19
CA ASN A 160 1.56 13.13 -13.93
C ASN A 160 2.27 12.40 -15.09
N THR A 161 3.32 13.01 -15.65
CA THR A 161 4.12 12.41 -16.75
C THR A 161 4.91 11.17 -16.36
N ILE A 162 5.00 10.79 -15.07
CA ILE A 162 5.62 9.51 -14.69
C ILE A 162 4.85 8.36 -15.32
N LEU A 163 3.51 8.40 -15.25
CA LEU A 163 2.64 7.32 -15.69
C LEU A 163 2.59 7.23 -17.22
N ALA A 164 2.39 8.36 -17.88
CA ALA A 164 2.40 8.45 -19.34
C ALA A 164 3.75 8.09 -19.98
N GLY A 165 4.85 8.13 -19.21
CA GLY A 165 6.21 7.82 -19.67
C GLY A 165 6.72 6.43 -19.27
N LEU A 166 5.89 5.57 -18.68
CA LEU A 166 6.29 4.19 -18.36
C LEU A 166 6.43 3.38 -19.66
N SER A 167 7.51 2.61 -19.76
CA SER A 167 7.62 1.57 -20.79
C SER A 167 6.67 0.42 -20.48
N HIS A 168 6.23 -0.31 -21.50
CA HIS A 168 5.34 -1.48 -21.35
C HIS A 168 5.83 -2.45 -20.26
N GLU A 169 7.11 -2.82 -20.27
CA GLU A 169 7.69 -3.71 -19.24
C GLU A 169 7.53 -3.22 -17.80
N LYS A 170 7.60 -1.90 -17.58
CA LYS A 170 7.47 -1.30 -16.25
C LYS A 170 6.01 -1.15 -15.83
N ALA A 171 5.11 -0.94 -16.79
CA ALA A 171 3.67 -0.98 -16.54
C ALA A 171 3.26 -2.40 -16.14
N ASP A 172 3.70 -3.42 -16.88
CA ASP A 172 3.40 -4.83 -16.58
C ASP A 172 3.95 -5.27 -15.22
N SER A 173 5.20 -4.90 -14.92
CA SER A 173 5.80 -5.16 -13.60
C SER A 173 5.01 -4.50 -12.47
N LEU A 174 4.50 -3.28 -12.71
CA LEU A 174 3.70 -2.55 -11.74
C LEU A 174 2.33 -3.19 -11.54
N ILE A 175 1.70 -3.69 -12.61
CA ILE A 175 0.45 -4.47 -12.56
C ILE A 175 0.64 -5.74 -11.74
N GLN A 176 1.73 -6.49 -11.99
CA GLN A 176 2.03 -7.72 -11.25
C GLN A 176 2.20 -7.48 -9.76
N ILE A 177 2.81 -6.36 -9.38
CA ILE A 177 2.97 -5.98 -7.97
C ILE A 177 1.66 -5.53 -7.35
N VAL A 178 0.85 -4.77 -8.08
CA VAL A 178 -0.50 -4.41 -7.62
C VAL A 178 -1.29 -5.69 -7.33
N ALA A 179 -1.25 -6.68 -8.23
CA ALA A 179 -1.91 -7.97 -8.04
C ALA A 179 -1.40 -8.76 -6.81
N SER A 180 -0.17 -8.52 -6.37
CA SER A 180 0.43 -9.16 -5.20
C SER A 180 0.30 -8.35 -3.90
N SER A 181 -0.39 -7.20 -3.93
CA SER A 181 -0.56 -6.30 -2.78
C SER A 181 -1.77 -6.70 -1.91
N GLU A 182 -1.83 -6.21 -0.67
CA GLU A 182 -2.97 -6.48 0.25
C GLU A 182 -4.32 -5.96 -0.30
N HIS A 183 -4.28 -4.88 -1.09
CA HIS A 183 -5.47 -4.21 -1.64
C HIS A 183 -5.26 -3.90 -3.13
N PRO A 184 -5.26 -4.92 -4.00
CA PRO A 184 -4.92 -4.79 -5.42
C PRO A 184 -5.89 -3.85 -6.13
N PHE A 185 -7.16 -3.89 -5.76
CA PHE A 185 -8.22 -3.13 -6.43
C PHE A 185 -8.13 -1.63 -6.18
N ASP A 186 -8.04 -1.22 -4.91
CA ASP A 186 -7.95 0.20 -4.55
C ASP A 186 -6.69 0.83 -5.16
N MET A 187 -5.59 0.07 -5.21
CA MET A 187 -4.34 0.55 -5.75
C MET A 187 -4.40 0.64 -7.28
N ALA A 188 -4.97 -0.35 -7.96
CA ALA A 188 -5.22 -0.31 -9.39
C ALA A 188 -6.13 0.86 -9.77
N LYS A 189 -7.25 1.03 -9.06
CA LYS A 189 -8.20 2.13 -9.26
C LYS A 189 -7.53 3.48 -9.07
N LEU A 190 -6.75 3.64 -8.01
CA LEU A 190 -5.98 4.87 -7.77
C LEU A 190 -5.04 5.17 -8.94
N LEU A 191 -4.34 4.18 -9.49
CA LEU A 191 -3.43 4.37 -10.60
C LEU A 191 -4.16 4.71 -11.91
N VAL A 192 -5.30 4.06 -12.19
CA VAL A 192 -6.18 4.38 -13.33
C VAL A 192 -6.70 5.82 -13.22
N GLU A 193 -7.26 6.21 -12.06
CA GLU A 193 -7.75 7.57 -11.79
C GLU A 193 -6.65 8.63 -11.98
N LEU A 194 -5.40 8.24 -11.72
CA LEU A 194 -4.24 9.10 -11.85
C LEU A 194 -3.66 9.12 -13.28
N GLY A 195 -4.19 8.33 -14.22
CA GLY A 195 -3.85 8.37 -15.64
C GLY A 195 -2.86 7.30 -16.11
N LEU A 196 -2.79 6.13 -15.46
CA LEU A 196 -2.02 4.99 -15.94
C LEU A 196 -2.79 4.32 -17.09
N GLY A 197 -2.30 4.46 -18.32
CA GLY A 197 -2.87 3.80 -19.50
C GLY A 197 -2.46 2.32 -19.55
N PHE A 198 -3.43 1.42 -19.54
CA PHE A 198 -3.20 -0.01 -19.67
C PHE A 198 -3.24 -0.39 -21.15
N CYS A 199 -2.11 -0.82 -21.71
CA CYS A 199 -2.09 -1.37 -23.06
C CYS A 199 -2.30 -2.89 -22.94
N GLN A 200 -3.52 -3.36 -23.22
CA GLN A 200 -3.78 -4.79 -23.26
C GLN A 200 -3.12 -5.41 -24.50
N ALA A 201 -1.99 -6.08 -24.31
CA ALA A 201 -1.42 -6.97 -25.31
C ALA A 201 -2.15 -8.31 -25.22
N GLY A 202 -3.04 -8.61 -26.17
CA GLY A 202 -3.59 -9.95 -26.30
C GLY A 202 -4.97 -10.11 -26.92
N MET A 203 -5.26 -9.50 -28.07
CA MET A 203 -6.13 -10.11 -29.07
C MET A 203 -5.59 -9.80 -30.47
N ASN A 204 -5.15 -10.84 -31.17
CA ASN A 204 -4.79 -10.77 -32.58
C ASN A 204 -5.97 -10.23 -33.40
N VAL A 205 -5.85 -9.04 -33.98
CA VAL A 205 -6.55 -8.68 -35.20
C VAL A 205 -5.61 -7.86 -36.07
N GLY A 206 -5.24 -8.47 -37.20
CA GLY A 206 -4.95 -7.87 -38.51
C GLY A 206 -4.14 -6.57 -38.57
N GLU A 207 -2.99 -6.68 -39.23
CA GLU A 207 -2.33 -5.55 -39.89
C GLU A 207 -3.35 -4.73 -40.71
N ASP A 208 -3.56 -3.46 -40.34
CA ASP A 208 -3.81 -2.42 -41.33
C ASP A 208 -3.26 -1.08 -40.83
N GLY A 209 -2.55 -0.40 -41.73
CA GLY A 209 -1.89 0.87 -41.47
C GLY A 209 -2.89 2.01 -41.55
N GLY A 210 -2.87 2.89 -40.54
CA GLY A 210 -3.65 4.12 -40.58
C GLY A 210 -3.81 4.76 -39.21
N ASP A 211 -3.20 5.93 -39.06
CA ASP A 211 -3.57 7.01 -38.15
C ASP A 211 -3.44 6.78 -36.63
N ALA A 212 -2.28 7.21 -36.12
CA ALA A 212 -1.96 7.38 -34.70
C ALA A 212 -2.60 8.65 -34.09
N ALA A 213 -3.92 8.80 -34.21
CA ALA A 213 -4.66 9.88 -33.56
C ALA A 213 -5.96 9.35 -32.95
N GLY A 214 -5.99 9.24 -31.62
CA GLY A 214 -7.25 9.15 -30.87
C GLY A 214 -7.84 7.77 -30.68
N ARG A 215 -7.04 6.74 -30.34
CA ARG A 215 -7.62 5.57 -29.66
C ARG A 215 -7.74 5.88 -28.18
N SER A 216 -8.89 6.47 -27.82
CA SER A 216 -9.43 6.37 -26.48
C SER A 216 -9.56 4.88 -26.19
N ILE A 217 -8.59 4.32 -25.47
CA ILE A 217 -8.76 3.03 -24.83
C ILE A 217 -9.83 3.28 -23.78
N ASP A 218 -10.93 2.56 -23.84
CA ASP A 218 -12.01 2.68 -22.88
C ASP A 218 -11.45 2.23 -21.52
N ASP A 219 -10.93 3.17 -20.72
CA ASP A 219 -10.37 2.93 -19.38
C ASP A 219 -11.36 2.20 -18.45
N ALA A 220 -12.64 2.18 -18.82
CA ALA A 220 -13.70 1.39 -18.20
C ALA A 220 -13.55 -0.13 -18.38
N ALA A 221 -12.99 -0.63 -19.49
CA ALA A 221 -12.94 -2.06 -19.79
C ALA A 221 -11.92 -2.82 -18.90
N CYS A 222 -10.82 -2.17 -18.51
CA CYS A 222 -9.83 -2.76 -17.60
C CYS A 222 -10.36 -2.79 -16.15
N VAL A 223 -11.02 -1.72 -15.71
CA VAL A 223 -11.70 -1.67 -14.40
C VAL A 223 -12.89 -2.63 -14.39
N ASP A 224 -13.60 -2.80 -15.51
CA ASP A 224 -14.68 -3.78 -15.66
C ASP A 224 -14.15 -5.22 -15.70
N ASN A 225 -12.95 -5.48 -16.24
CA ASN A 225 -12.33 -6.80 -16.13
C ASN A 225 -11.86 -7.13 -14.71
N LEU A 226 -11.46 -6.12 -13.93
CA LEU A 226 -11.15 -6.28 -12.50
C LEU A 226 -12.41 -6.33 -11.61
N ARG A 227 -13.49 -5.65 -12.01
CA ARG A 227 -14.84 -5.78 -11.40
C ARG A 227 -15.51 -7.09 -11.75
N ARG A 228 -15.26 -7.65 -12.93
CA ARG A 228 -15.72 -9.00 -13.32
C ARG A 228 -15.14 -10.04 -12.37
N THR A 229 -13.87 -9.93 -11.97
CA THR A 229 -13.28 -10.85 -11.00
C THR A 229 -13.89 -10.71 -9.59
N GLU A 230 -14.27 -9.51 -9.13
CA GLU A 230 -14.95 -9.32 -7.83
C GLU A 230 -16.43 -9.73 -7.85
N ALA A 231 -17.15 -9.47 -8.94
CA ALA A 231 -18.52 -9.94 -9.11
C ALA A 231 -18.54 -11.47 -9.19
N GLU A 232 -17.60 -12.08 -9.91
CA GLU A 232 -17.49 -13.53 -10.03
C GLU A 232 -17.02 -14.18 -8.71
N GLU A 233 -16.07 -13.59 -7.97
CA GLU A 233 -15.62 -14.12 -6.67
C GLU A 233 -16.65 -13.94 -5.55
N SER A 234 -17.36 -12.81 -5.51
CA SER A 234 -18.44 -12.57 -4.53
C SER A 234 -19.69 -13.39 -4.87
N GLU A 235 -20.09 -13.46 -6.14
CA GLU A 235 -21.23 -14.30 -6.58
C GLU A 235 -20.91 -15.79 -6.38
N ARG A 236 -19.68 -16.22 -6.63
CA ARG A 236 -19.25 -17.59 -6.38
C ARG A 236 -19.12 -17.91 -4.90
N GLY A 237 -18.61 -16.99 -4.08
CA GLY A 237 -18.59 -17.12 -2.63
C GLY A 237 -20.00 -17.27 -2.06
N GLU A 238 -20.94 -16.45 -2.54
CA GLU A 238 -22.37 -16.55 -2.21
C GLU A 238 -23.00 -17.86 -2.73
N ALA A 239 -22.60 -18.33 -3.91
CA ALA A 239 -23.04 -19.60 -4.48
C ALA A 239 -22.53 -20.80 -3.67
N ILE A 240 -21.26 -20.80 -3.24
CA ILE A 240 -20.67 -21.82 -2.35
C ILE A 240 -21.43 -21.84 -1.03
N LEU A 241 -21.66 -20.67 -0.43
CA LEU A 241 -22.39 -20.56 0.82
C LEU A 241 -23.85 -21.03 0.67
N THR A 242 -24.49 -20.75 -0.46
CA THR A 242 -25.86 -21.21 -0.77
C THR A 242 -25.92 -22.71 -1.02
N ALA A 243 -24.96 -23.28 -1.75
CA ALA A 243 -24.83 -24.72 -1.96
C ALA A 243 -24.60 -25.45 -0.64
N ALA A 244 -23.71 -24.93 0.21
CA ALA A 244 -23.43 -25.46 1.53
C ALA A 244 -24.65 -25.42 2.46
N ARG A 245 -25.44 -24.33 2.41
CA ARG A 245 -26.71 -24.22 3.16
C ARG A 245 -27.77 -25.22 2.69
N ARG A 246 -27.79 -25.53 1.39
CA ARG A 246 -28.74 -26.48 0.78
C ARG A 246 -28.30 -27.94 0.94
N GLY A 247 -27.02 -28.19 1.21
CA GLY A 247 -26.46 -29.54 1.23
C GLY A 247 -26.21 -30.11 -0.17
N ASP A 248 -26.11 -29.25 -1.20
CA ASP A 248 -25.91 -29.70 -2.58
C ASP A 248 -24.42 -29.96 -2.85
N LEU A 249 -24.01 -31.20 -2.58
CA LEU A 249 -22.63 -31.66 -2.73
C LEU A 249 -22.14 -31.57 -4.17
N LYS A 250 -22.98 -31.91 -5.16
CA LYS A 250 -22.60 -31.89 -6.58
C LYS A 250 -22.35 -30.47 -7.07
N GLN A 251 -23.25 -29.55 -6.69
CA GLN A 251 -23.06 -28.13 -7.01
C GLN A 251 -21.80 -27.60 -6.34
N LEU A 252 -21.57 -27.97 -5.07
CA LEU A 252 -20.40 -27.53 -4.33
C LEU A 252 -19.09 -28.05 -4.94
N GLU A 253 -19.00 -29.33 -5.32
CA GLU A 253 -17.84 -29.90 -6.01
C GLU A 253 -17.57 -29.19 -7.34
N SER A 254 -18.60 -28.99 -8.17
CA SER A 254 -18.47 -28.26 -9.43
C SER A 254 -17.98 -26.82 -9.23
N LEU A 255 -18.40 -26.17 -8.15
CA LEU A 255 -17.98 -24.81 -7.82
C LEU A 255 -16.54 -24.76 -7.30
N ILE A 256 -16.07 -25.79 -6.60
CA ILE A 256 -14.70 -25.87 -6.03
C ILE A 256 -13.68 -26.31 -7.10
N ASP A 257 -14.01 -27.32 -7.92
CA ASP A 257 -13.08 -27.88 -8.91
C ASP A 257 -12.74 -26.87 -10.02
N GLY A 258 -13.63 -25.92 -10.30
CA GLY A 258 -13.36 -24.83 -11.23
C GLY A 258 -12.35 -23.77 -10.75
N VAL A 259 -11.79 -23.85 -9.52
CA VAL A 259 -10.79 -22.89 -8.96
C VAL A 259 -9.38 -23.49 -8.89
N GLY A 260 -9.18 -24.74 -9.32
CA GLY A 260 -7.88 -25.41 -9.12
C GLY A 260 -7.62 -25.79 -7.66
N GLY A 261 -8.69 -25.92 -6.85
CA GLY A 261 -8.66 -26.60 -5.55
C GLY A 261 -8.64 -25.70 -4.31
N THR A 262 -8.52 -24.37 -4.43
CA THR A 262 -8.52 -23.44 -3.28
C THR A 262 -9.93 -22.91 -3.00
N ILE A 263 -10.44 -23.08 -1.78
CA ILE A 263 -11.73 -22.52 -1.38
C ILE A 263 -11.56 -21.04 -0.98
N PRO A 264 -12.33 -20.10 -1.56
CA PRO A 264 -12.33 -18.71 -1.11
C PRO A 264 -12.88 -18.61 0.32
N THR A 265 -12.19 -17.87 1.19
CA THR A 265 -12.61 -17.59 2.58
C THR A 265 -13.72 -16.54 2.62
N PHE A 266 -14.80 -16.78 1.90
CA PHE A 266 -15.95 -15.89 1.85
C PHE A 266 -16.86 -16.12 3.07
N SER A 267 -17.27 -15.01 3.69
CA SER A 267 -18.24 -14.99 4.78
C SER A 267 -19.32 -13.96 4.50
N ASP A 268 -20.54 -14.23 4.92
CA ASP A 268 -21.64 -13.27 4.79
C ASP A 268 -21.50 -12.08 5.76
N GLN A 269 -22.48 -11.18 5.75
CA GLN A 269 -22.53 -10.01 6.63
C GLN A 269 -22.55 -10.35 8.14
N TYR A 270 -22.75 -11.61 8.53
CA TYR A 270 -22.71 -12.09 9.91
C TYR A 270 -21.41 -12.84 10.23
N GLY A 271 -20.50 -12.97 9.26
CA GLY A 271 -19.28 -13.77 9.40
C GLY A 271 -19.53 -15.27 9.20
N LEU A 272 -20.70 -15.67 8.69
CA LEU A 272 -21.00 -17.07 8.43
C LEU A 272 -20.33 -17.50 7.14
N THR A 273 -19.57 -18.60 7.20
CA THR A 273 -18.91 -19.23 6.06
C THR A 273 -19.78 -20.38 5.54
N GLY A 274 -19.41 -20.96 4.40
CA GLY A 274 -20.04 -22.21 3.94
C GLY A 274 -20.00 -23.32 5.00
N LEU A 275 -18.91 -23.39 5.78
CA LEU A 275 -18.74 -24.38 6.84
C LEU A 275 -19.72 -24.13 8.01
N HIS A 276 -19.92 -22.87 8.42
CA HIS A 276 -20.94 -22.49 9.40
C HIS A 276 -22.35 -22.89 8.94
N ALA A 277 -22.69 -22.58 7.69
CA ALA A 277 -24.00 -22.87 7.12
C ALA A 277 -24.29 -24.38 6.97
N ALA A 278 -23.29 -25.16 6.57
CA ALA A 278 -23.41 -26.62 6.48
C ALA A 278 -23.53 -27.26 7.88
N SER A 279 -22.77 -26.74 8.85
CA SER A 279 -22.75 -27.26 10.23
C SER A 279 -24.11 -27.11 10.92
N ILE A 280 -24.71 -25.91 10.88
CA ILE A 280 -26.04 -25.68 11.49
C ILE A 280 -27.16 -26.47 10.82
N LYS A 281 -27.02 -26.79 9.53
CA LYS A 281 -28.00 -27.60 8.79
C LYS A 281 -27.78 -29.10 8.91
N GLY A 282 -26.66 -29.53 9.49
CA GLY A 282 -26.33 -30.94 9.67
C GLY A 282 -25.88 -31.65 8.38
N HIS A 283 -25.34 -30.92 7.41
CA HIS A 283 -24.88 -31.49 6.13
C HIS A 283 -23.46 -32.05 6.28
N THR A 284 -23.34 -33.21 6.92
CA THR A 284 -22.05 -33.83 7.29
C THR A 284 -21.10 -34.01 6.09
N GLU A 285 -21.59 -34.51 4.96
CA GLU A 285 -20.75 -34.74 3.77
C GLU A 285 -20.16 -33.44 3.21
N VAL A 286 -20.94 -32.36 3.27
CA VAL A 286 -20.50 -31.02 2.84
C VAL A 286 -19.45 -30.47 3.79
N VAL A 287 -19.65 -30.62 5.11
CA VAL A 287 -18.68 -30.21 6.14
C VAL A 287 -17.33 -30.88 5.89
N GLU A 288 -17.32 -32.20 5.70
CA GLU A 288 -16.09 -32.95 5.42
C GLU A 288 -15.42 -32.51 4.11
N LEU A 289 -16.19 -32.30 3.03
CA LEU A 289 -15.65 -31.83 1.76
C LEU A 289 -14.97 -30.47 1.89
N LEU A 290 -15.62 -29.52 2.56
CA LEU A 290 -15.09 -28.17 2.77
C LEU A 290 -13.78 -28.19 3.57
N ILE A 291 -13.69 -29.00 4.62
CA ILE A 291 -12.48 -29.14 5.43
C ILE A 291 -11.36 -29.83 4.66
N ARG A 292 -11.64 -30.92 3.91
CA ARG A 292 -10.64 -31.58 3.04
C ARG A 292 -10.05 -30.66 1.98
N ARG A 293 -10.81 -29.66 1.55
CA ARG A 293 -10.42 -28.65 0.57
C ARG A 293 -9.78 -27.40 1.20
N GLY A 294 -9.43 -27.46 2.49
CA GLY A 294 -8.60 -26.47 3.16
C GLY A 294 -9.35 -25.34 3.87
N MET A 295 -10.67 -25.45 4.09
CA MET A 295 -11.35 -24.51 4.98
C MET A 295 -10.89 -24.69 6.43
N ASP A 296 -10.74 -23.57 7.12
CA ASP A 296 -10.40 -23.55 8.54
C ASP A 296 -11.57 -24.09 9.38
N LEU A 297 -11.32 -25.24 10.04
CA LEU A 297 -12.23 -25.90 10.98
C LEU A 297 -12.59 -24.99 12.16
N GLU A 298 -11.68 -24.09 12.51
CA GLU A 298 -11.71 -23.28 13.72
C GLU A 298 -12.18 -21.84 13.45
N CYS A 299 -12.67 -21.58 12.23
CA CYS A 299 -13.21 -20.28 11.83
C CYS A 299 -14.30 -19.77 12.79
N GLN A 300 -14.38 -18.44 12.93
CA GLN A 300 -15.30 -17.78 13.87
C GLN A 300 -16.23 -16.82 13.12
N ASP A 301 -17.51 -16.85 13.47
CA ASP A 301 -18.46 -15.82 13.07
C ASP A 301 -18.31 -14.55 13.94
N LYS A 302 -19.15 -13.53 13.71
CA LYS A 302 -19.07 -12.26 14.44
C LYS A 302 -19.34 -12.39 15.94
N GLU A 303 -20.05 -13.43 16.38
CA GLU A 303 -20.35 -13.73 17.78
C GLU A 303 -19.33 -14.71 18.40
N GLY A 304 -18.33 -15.13 17.63
CA GLY A 304 -17.32 -16.08 18.05
C GLY A 304 -17.81 -17.52 18.02
N HIS A 305 -18.92 -17.81 17.34
CA HIS A 305 -19.34 -19.18 17.09
C HIS A 305 -18.40 -19.83 16.09
N ARG A 306 -18.03 -21.07 16.39
CA ARG A 306 -17.27 -21.96 15.51
C ARG A 306 -18.21 -22.97 14.86
N PRO A 307 -17.81 -23.66 13.78
CA PRO A 307 -18.62 -24.72 13.15
C PRO A 307 -19.19 -25.74 14.14
N LEU A 308 -18.41 -26.15 15.15
CA LEU A 308 -18.88 -27.08 16.19
C LEU A 308 -20.03 -26.50 17.03
N HIS A 309 -19.99 -25.23 17.41
CA HIS A 309 -21.08 -24.59 18.15
C HIS A 309 -22.38 -24.62 17.36
N LEU A 310 -22.29 -24.30 16.06
CA LEU A 310 -23.44 -24.26 15.16
C LEU A 310 -23.96 -25.66 14.85
N ALA A 311 -23.10 -26.68 14.75
CA ALA A 311 -23.52 -28.08 14.60
C ALA A 311 -24.31 -28.58 15.81
N VAL A 312 -23.88 -28.19 17.02
CA VAL A 312 -24.61 -28.48 18.26
C VAL A 312 -25.94 -27.73 18.30
N GLU A 313 -25.97 -26.45 17.93
CA GLU A 313 -27.21 -25.67 17.84
C GLU A 313 -28.18 -26.26 16.82
N GLY A 314 -27.66 -26.78 15.70
CA GLY A 314 -28.44 -27.51 14.69
C GLY A 314 -28.90 -28.91 15.12
N GLY A 315 -28.42 -29.44 16.25
CA GLY A 315 -28.82 -30.73 16.79
C GLY A 315 -28.35 -31.96 15.98
N SER A 316 -27.38 -31.80 15.08
CA SER A 316 -26.92 -32.89 14.20
C SER A 316 -25.78 -33.69 14.85
N VAL A 317 -26.13 -34.84 15.46
CA VAL A 317 -25.16 -35.76 16.10
C VAL A 317 -24.04 -36.17 15.13
N SER A 318 -24.40 -36.58 13.90
CA SER A 318 -23.42 -37.01 12.89
C SER A 318 -22.43 -35.91 12.52
N THR A 319 -22.90 -34.67 12.41
CA THR A 319 -22.04 -33.53 12.06
C THR A 319 -21.15 -33.13 13.23
N VAL A 320 -21.65 -33.20 14.46
CA VAL A 320 -20.84 -33.00 15.68
C VAL A 320 -19.74 -34.06 15.76
N GLN A 321 -20.06 -35.34 15.55
CA GLN A 321 -19.07 -36.41 15.53
C GLN A 321 -17.99 -36.16 14.47
N ALA A 322 -18.39 -35.85 13.23
CA ALA A 322 -17.44 -35.61 12.14
C ALA A 322 -16.50 -34.43 12.44
N LEU A 323 -17.00 -33.33 13.02
CA LEU A 323 -16.16 -32.19 13.41
C LEU A 323 -15.17 -32.55 14.52
N ILE A 324 -15.59 -33.38 15.49
CA ILE A 324 -14.72 -33.85 16.58
C ILE A 324 -13.63 -34.77 16.05
N ASP A 325 -13.97 -35.70 15.15
CA ASP A 325 -13.05 -36.62 14.47
C ASP A 325 -12.03 -35.86 13.61
N LEU A 326 -12.45 -34.74 13.01
CA LEU A 326 -11.59 -33.81 12.26
C LEU A 326 -10.72 -32.92 13.15
N GLY A 327 -10.88 -33.00 14.48
CA GLY A 327 -10.00 -32.36 15.45
C GLY A 327 -10.52 -31.03 16.02
N ALA A 328 -11.83 -30.76 15.95
CA ALA A 328 -12.40 -29.51 16.45
C ALA A 328 -12.19 -29.35 17.97
N ASP A 329 -11.98 -28.11 18.40
CA ASP A 329 -11.85 -27.78 19.83
C ASP A 329 -13.22 -27.84 20.53
N VAL A 330 -13.45 -28.93 21.26
CA VAL A 330 -14.68 -29.19 22.04
C VAL A 330 -14.85 -28.26 23.25
N ASN A 331 -13.77 -27.62 23.69
CA ASN A 331 -13.77 -26.68 24.83
C ASN A 331 -13.78 -25.21 24.40
N ALA A 332 -13.80 -24.94 23.09
CA ALA A 332 -13.83 -23.59 22.59
C ALA A 332 -15.03 -22.84 23.18
N ALA A 333 -14.80 -21.59 23.60
CA ALA A 333 -15.84 -20.72 24.11
C ALA A 333 -16.17 -19.64 23.08
N THR A 334 -17.46 -19.33 22.93
CA THR A 334 -17.94 -18.19 22.15
C THR A 334 -17.59 -16.87 22.84
N ARG A 335 -17.89 -15.72 22.21
CA ARG A 335 -17.68 -14.40 22.85
C ARG A 335 -18.53 -14.22 24.11
N SER A 336 -19.67 -14.90 24.22
CA SER A 336 -20.51 -14.91 25.42
C SER A 336 -20.04 -15.93 26.48
N GLY A 337 -18.98 -16.68 26.21
CA GLY A 337 -18.44 -17.71 27.10
C GLY A 337 -19.20 -19.04 27.05
N ALA A 338 -20.11 -19.23 26.09
CA ALA A 338 -20.82 -20.50 25.91
C ALA A 338 -19.89 -21.53 25.28
N THR A 339 -19.87 -22.75 25.80
CA THR A 339 -19.16 -23.89 25.20
C THR A 339 -20.15 -24.79 24.42
N PRO A 340 -19.68 -25.63 23.49
CA PRO A 340 -20.53 -26.59 22.80
C PRO A 340 -21.33 -27.47 23.76
N LEU A 341 -20.71 -27.92 24.87
CA LEU A 341 -21.39 -28.71 25.90
C LEU A 341 -22.50 -27.92 26.61
N TYR A 342 -22.24 -26.65 26.92
CA TYR A 342 -23.24 -25.78 27.52
C TYR A 342 -24.46 -25.63 26.60
N THR A 343 -24.23 -25.38 25.31
CA THR A 343 -25.30 -25.27 24.31
C THR A 343 -26.08 -26.58 24.16
N ALA A 344 -25.40 -27.74 24.11
CA ALA A 344 -26.05 -29.05 24.03
C ALA A 344 -26.98 -29.30 25.22
N LYS A 345 -26.51 -29.01 26.44
CA LYS A 345 -27.32 -29.16 27.68
C LYS A 345 -28.47 -28.16 27.73
N ALA A 346 -28.25 -26.92 27.33
CA ALA A 346 -29.29 -25.89 27.31
C ALA A 346 -30.43 -26.24 26.33
N MET A 347 -30.10 -26.87 25.20
CA MET A 347 -31.08 -27.32 24.19
C MET A 347 -31.68 -28.71 24.49
N GLY A 348 -31.18 -29.43 25.49
CA GLY A 348 -31.66 -30.78 25.83
C GLY A 348 -31.17 -31.90 24.89
N TYR A 349 -30.08 -31.67 24.16
CA TYR A 349 -29.48 -32.67 23.27
C TYR A 349 -28.58 -33.63 24.04
N GLU A 350 -29.21 -34.57 24.76
CA GLU A 350 -28.52 -35.53 25.64
C GLU A 350 -27.46 -36.38 24.91
N ASP A 351 -27.76 -36.83 23.69
CA ASP A 351 -26.82 -37.64 22.91
C ASP A 351 -25.60 -36.83 22.45
N ILE A 352 -25.79 -35.57 22.08
CA ILE A 352 -24.69 -34.65 21.73
C ILE A 352 -23.86 -34.31 22.97
N ALA A 353 -24.52 -34.07 24.11
CA ALA A 353 -23.84 -33.80 25.37
C ALA A 353 -22.97 -34.99 25.81
N ARG A 354 -23.49 -36.22 25.71
CA ARG A 354 -22.75 -37.44 26.01
C ARG A 354 -21.52 -37.60 25.11
N LEU A 355 -21.70 -37.38 23.81
CA LEU A 355 -20.63 -37.45 22.81
C LEU A 355 -19.51 -36.43 23.09
N LEU A 356 -19.88 -35.19 23.42
CA LEU A 356 -18.93 -34.16 23.84
C LEU A 356 -18.21 -34.55 25.14
N GLU A 357 -18.91 -35.09 26.14
CA GLU A 357 -18.33 -35.58 27.40
C GLU A 357 -17.31 -36.71 27.20
N GLU A 358 -17.65 -37.69 26.35
CA GLU A 358 -16.76 -38.79 25.98
C GLU A 358 -15.50 -38.27 25.28
N SER A 359 -15.66 -37.37 24.30
CA SER A 359 -14.53 -36.78 23.55
C SER A 359 -13.58 -35.93 24.42
N MET A 360 -14.10 -35.31 25.50
CA MET A 360 -13.29 -34.58 26.46
C MET A 360 -12.49 -35.54 27.37
N ALA A 361 -13.12 -36.62 27.83
CA ALA A 361 -12.49 -37.62 28.70
C ALA A 361 -11.36 -38.40 27.99
N GLU A 362 -11.53 -38.71 26.70
CA GLU A 362 -10.50 -39.34 25.88
C GLU A 362 -9.25 -38.47 25.72
N ARG A 363 -9.42 -37.14 25.64
CA ARG A 363 -8.32 -36.17 25.50
C ARG A 363 -7.56 -35.94 26.80
N GLU A 364 -8.21 -36.02 27.97
CA GLU A 364 -7.52 -35.96 29.27
C GLU A 364 -6.63 -37.21 29.51
N CYS A 365 -7.06 -38.38 29.03
CA CYS A 365 -6.27 -39.61 29.15
C CYS A 365 -4.97 -39.60 28.32
N GLN A 366 -4.89 -38.79 27.26
CA GLN A 366 -3.67 -38.62 26.44
C GLN A 366 -2.57 -37.80 27.12
N TYR A 367 -2.88 -36.99 28.14
CA TYR A 367 -1.89 -36.16 28.87
C TYR A 367 -1.32 -36.83 30.13
N SER A 368 -1.85 -38.00 30.53
CA SER A 368 -1.44 -38.76 31.73
C SER A 368 -0.24 -39.71 31.50
N TYR A 369 0.20 -39.90 30.25
CA TYR A 369 1.28 -40.83 29.87
C TYR A 369 2.48 -40.18 29.16
N LYS A 370 2.80 -38.91 29.45
CA LYS A 370 4.06 -38.28 29.01
C LYS A 370 4.92 -37.80 30.15
#